data_AF-A0A353DMS7-F1
#
_entry.id   AF-A0A353DMS7-F1
#
_cell.length_a   1.000
_cell.length_b   1.000
_cell.length_c   1.000
_cell.angle_alpha   90.00
_cell.angle_beta   90.00
_cell.angle_gamma   90.00
#
_symmetry.space_group_name_H-M   'P 1'
#
loop_
_entity.id
_entity.type
_entity.pdbx_description
1 polymer ?
#
loop_
_entity_poly.entity_id
_entity_poly.type
_entity_poly.pdbx_seq_one_letter_code
_entity_poly.pdbx_strand_id
1 'polypeptide(L)'
;MEKASYTKEQKKAILIYCGELAVFGVIFLIVGLLILLEVIGIKDWKRYAFTYVTLIGGIWPIADFIWMLSSKKHRSHNSLLDKCLLLPVPLALIPLDIWVLTQGIDNVENVVFRFGISIPLIYISVVYLFECVFHYFKPIPLLLEEDEEEKAKTEEK
;
A
#
# COMPACT_ATOMS: atom_id res chain seq x y z
N MET A 1 -27.60 12.54 -0.24
CA MET A 1 -26.16 12.72 0.04
C MET A 1 -25.90 14.22 0.06
N GLU A 2 -25.68 14.81 1.23
CA GLU A 2 -25.11 16.17 1.29
C GLU A 2 -23.79 16.17 0.51
N LYS A 3 -23.64 17.10 -0.44
CA LYS A 3 -22.34 17.32 -1.07
C LYS A 3 -21.45 17.96 -0.01
N ALA A 4 -20.55 17.19 0.57
CA ALA A 4 -19.49 17.72 1.40
C ALA A 4 -18.76 18.84 0.59
N SER A 5 -18.84 20.07 1.10
CA SER A 5 -18.23 21.22 0.44
C SER A 5 -16.79 21.37 0.91
N TYR A 6 -15.87 20.67 0.26
CA TYR A 6 -14.44 20.79 0.55
C TYR A 6 -13.86 22.14 0.10
N THR A 7 -12.88 22.62 0.85
CA THR A 7 -12.10 23.83 0.51
C THR A 7 -11.30 23.61 -0.77
N LYS A 8 -10.72 24.68 -1.33
CA LYS A 8 -9.86 24.58 -2.52
C LYS A 8 -8.58 23.77 -2.23
N GLU A 9 -7.98 23.96 -1.06
CA GLU A 9 -6.78 23.25 -0.64
C GLU A 9 -7.04 21.77 -0.35
N GLN A 10 -8.12 21.43 0.36
CA GLN A 10 -8.54 20.03 0.56
C GLN A 10 -8.74 19.30 -0.76
N LYS A 11 -9.42 19.93 -1.74
CA LYS A 11 -9.61 19.35 -3.08
C LYS A 11 -8.28 19.09 -3.78
N LYS A 12 -7.30 19.99 -3.62
CA LYS A 12 -5.96 19.82 -4.18
C LYS A 12 -5.21 18.68 -3.51
N ALA A 13 -5.23 18.59 -2.18
CA ALA A 13 -4.61 17.52 -1.41
C ALA A 13 -5.20 16.14 -1.77
N ILE A 14 -6.53 16.03 -1.84
CA ILE A 14 -7.23 14.82 -2.29
C ILE A 14 -6.80 14.43 -3.71
N LEU A 15 -6.71 15.39 -4.63
CA LEU A 15 -6.32 15.13 -6.01
C LEU A 15 -4.87 14.62 -6.11
N ILE A 16 -3.95 15.21 -5.34
CA ILE A 16 -2.55 14.78 -5.30
C ILE A 16 -2.46 13.35 -4.76
N TYR A 17 -3.12 13.08 -3.62
CA TYR A 17 -3.15 11.75 -3.01
C TYR A 17 -3.72 10.69 -3.96
N CYS A 18 -4.85 10.96 -4.61
CA CYS A 18 -5.44 10.05 -5.59
C CYS A 18 -4.52 9.86 -6.81
N GLY A 19 -3.86 10.93 -7.26
CA GLY A 19 -2.90 10.89 -8.36
C GLY A 19 -1.72 9.98 -8.06
N GLU A 20 -1.15 10.06 -6.85
CA GLU A 20 -0.05 9.19 -6.41
C GLU A 20 -0.49 7.73 -6.38
N LEU A 21 -1.64 7.42 -5.79
CA LEU A 21 -2.21 6.07 -5.79
C LEU A 21 -2.39 5.52 -7.20
N ALA A 22 -2.92 6.33 -8.13
CA ALA A 22 -3.10 5.91 -9.51
C ALA A 22 -1.77 5.61 -10.21
N VAL A 23 -0.76 6.46 -10.03
CA VAL A 23 0.57 6.27 -10.61
C VAL A 23 1.22 5.00 -10.07
N PHE A 24 1.25 4.81 -8.74
CA PHE A 24 1.81 3.59 -8.15
C PHE A 24 1.02 2.34 -8.56
N GLY A 25 -0.30 2.44 -8.60
CA GLY A 25 -1.17 1.35 -9.04
C GLY A 25 -0.85 0.90 -10.46
N VAL A 26 -0.73 1.84 -11.41
CA VAL A 26 -0.38 1.52 -12.81
C VAL A 26 1.03 0.93 -12.91
N ILE A 27 2.02 1.50 -12.20
CA ILE A 27 3.40 1.00 -12.22
C ILE A 27 3.46 -0.45 -11.70
N PHE A 28 2.82 -0.73 -10.57
CA PHE A 28 2.79 -2.07 -9.99
C PHE A 28 2.04 -3.05 -10.88
N LEU A 29 0.98 -2.63 -11.57
CA LEU A 29 0.27 -3.48 -12.53
C LEU A 29 1.20 -3.89 -13.67
N ILE A 30 1.87 -2.92 -14.30
CA ILE A 30 2.74 -3.15 -15.44
C ILE A 30 3.90 -4.05 -15.03
N VAL A 31 4.60 -3.72 -13.93
CA VAL A 31 5.73 -4.52 -13.45
C VAL A 31 5.28 -5.93 -13.06
N GLY A 32 4.16 -6.05 -12.35
CA GLY A 32 3.59 -7.34 -11.97
C GLY A 32 3.25 -8.22 -13.18
N LEU A 33 2.60 -7.66 -14.20
CA LEU A 33 2.29 -8.38 -15.44
C LEU A 33 3.54 -8.77 -16.22
N LEU A 34 4.53 -7.89 -16.32
CA LEU A 34 5.79 -8.19 -17.03
C LEU A 34 6.57 -9.33 -16.36
N ILE A 35 6.55 -9.43 -15.03
CA ILE A 35 7.15 -10.55 -14.29
C ILE A 35 6.30 -11.82 -14.46
N LEU A 36 4.98 -11.71 -14.33
CA LEU A 36 4.06 -12.85 -14.45
C LEU A 36 4.15 -13.53 -15.82
N LEU A 37 4.20 -12.73 -16.89
CA LEU A 37 4.31 -13.19 -18.28
C LEU A 37 5.75 -13.56 -18.68
N GLU A 38 6.70 -13.53 -17.75
CA GLU A 38 8.13 -13.79 -17.98
C GLU A 38 8.80 -12.89 -19.03
N VAL A 39 8.21 -11.73 -19.31
CA VAL A 39 8.86 -10.69 -20.13
C VAL A 39 10.10 -10.16 -19.43
N ILE A 40 10.07 -10.10 -18.08
CA ILE A 40 11.22 -9.77 -17.24
C ILE A 40 11.60 -10.98 -16.39
N GLY A 41 12.80 -11.52 -16.64
CA GLY A 41 13.39 -12.58 -15.81
C GLY A 41 13.78 -12.09 -14.40
N ILE A 42 13.65 -12.97 -13.42
CA ILE A 42 14.04 -12.73 -12.03
C ILE A 42 15.49 -13.15 -11.83
N LYS A 43 16.37 -12.14 -11.71
CA LYS A 43 17.78 -12.32 -11.33
C LYS A 43 17.89 -12.76 -9.86
N ASP A 44 18.95 -13.47 -9.51
CA ASP A 44 19.13 -14.06 -8.17
C ASP A 44 19.12 -12.99 -7.08
N TRP A 45 19.85 -11.89 -7.27
CA TRP A 45 19.86 -10.79 -6.29
C TRP A 45 18.46 -10.23 -5.99
N LYS A 46 17.52 -10.28 -6.96
CA LYS A 46 16.14 -9.83 -6.75
C LYS A 46 15.38 -10.76 -5.83
N ARG A 47 15.70 -12.06 -5.82
CA ARG A 47 15.10 -13.06 -4.92
C ARG A 47 15.47 -12.79 -3.48
N TYR A 48 16.77 -12.60 -3.25
CA TYR A 48 17.32 -12.20 -1.95
C TYR A 48 16.72 -10.88 -1.47
N ALA A 49 16.77 -9.86 -2.32
CA ALA A 49 16.23 -8.55 -1.97
C ALA A 49 14.73 -8.64 -1.66
N PHE A 50 13.95 -9.33 -2.50
CA PHE A 50 12.53 -9.50 -2.28
C PHE A 50 12.26 -10.16 -0.93
N THR A 51 12.76 -11.38 -0.69
CA THR A 51 12.48 -12.16 0.51
C THR A 51 12.82 -11.41 1.81
N TYR A 52 13.97 -10.72 1.88
CA TYR A 52 14.31 -9.98 3.09
C TYR A 52 13.50 -8.69 3.24
N VAL A 53 13.25 -7.96 2.14
CA VAL A 53 12.48 -6.71 2.18
C VAL A 53 11.02 -6.98 2.52
N THR A 54 10.41 -8.03 1.97
CA THR A 54 9.00 -8.37 2.26
C THR A 54 8.83 -9.00 3.63
N LEU A 55 9.82 -9.73 4.13
CA LEU A 55 9.79 -10.26 5.49
C LEU A 55 9.86 -9.13 6.54
N ILE A 56 10.84 -8.22 6.42
CA ILE A 56 11.00 -7.11 7.36
C ILE A 56 9.89 -6.08 7.16
N GLY A 57 9.63 -5.71 5.91
CA GLY A 57 8.62 -4.72 5.53
C GLY A 57 7.20 -5.19 5.81
N GLY A 58 6.91 -6.49 5.72
CA GLY A 58 5.59 -7.06 5.96
C GLY A 58 5.14 -6.99 7.42
N ILE A 59 6.08 -6.95 8.37
CA ILE A 59 5.76 -6.80 9.80
C ILE A 59 5.12 -5.43 10.07
N TRP A 60 5.55 -4.40 9.34
CA TRP A 60 5.14 -3.02 9.58
C TRP A 60 3.63 -2.79 9.35
N PRO A 61 3.02 -3.17 8.21
CA PRO A 61 1.57 -3.04 8.02
C PRO A 61 0.75 -3.82 9.04
N ILE A 62 1.23 -4.97 9.52
CA ILE A 62 0.55 -5.75 10.56
C ILE A 62 0.59 -5.00 11.90
N ALA A 63 1.75 -4.51 12.29
CA ALA A 63 1.92 -3.72 13.52
C ALA A 63 1.09 -2.43 13.49
N ASP A 64 1.10 -1.73 12.36
CA ASP A 64 0.32 -0.51 12.15
C ASP A 64 -1.20 -0.79 12.20
N PHE A 65 -1.66 -1.90 11.61
CA PHE A 65 -3.05 -2.33 11.73
C PHE A 65 -3.45 -2.61 13.19
N ILE A 66 -2.62 -3.33 13.95
CA ILE A 66 -2.86 -3.59 15.38
C ILE A 66 -2.88 -2.30 16.19
N TRP A 67 -1.97 -1.36 15.91
CA TRP A 67 -1.96 -0.03 16.53
C TRP A 67 -3.28 0.69 16.27
N MET A 68 -3.73 0.72 15.03
CA MET A 68 -4.97 1.38 14.64
C MET A 68 -6.22 0.76 15.30
N LEU A 69 -6.20 -0.54 15.59
CA LEU A 69 -7.25 -1.19 16.39
C LEU A 69 -7.21 -0.77 17.86
N SER A 70 -6.02 -0.53 18.40
CA SER A 70 -5.78 -0.26 19.81
C SER A 70 -5.91 1.23 20.18
N SER A 71 -5.64 2.14 19.24
CA SER A 71 -5.62 3.59 19.47
C SER A 71 -6.67 4.33 18.64
N LYS A 72 -7.62 4.95 19.32
CA LYS A 72 -8.61 5.84 18.70
C LYS A 72 -7.97 7.04 18.03
N LYS A 73 -6.87 7.56 18.59
CA LYS A 73 -6.10 8.67 18.00
C LYS A 73 -5.48 8.26 16.67
N HIS A 74 -4.89 7.07 16.60
CA HIS A 74 -4.29 6.58 15.35
C HIS A 74 -5.35 6.30 14.29
N ARG A 75 -6.52 5.82 14.69
CA ARG A 75 -7.67 5.59 13.82
C ARG A 75 -8.26 6.88 13.24
N SER A 76 -8.21 8.00 13.96
CA SER A 76 -8.75 9.27 13.42
C SER A 76 -7.91 9.85 12.29
N HIS A 77 -6.66 9.42 12.12
CA HIS A 77 -5.75 9.90 11.08
C HIS A 77 -5.56 8.90 9.94
N ASN A 78 -6.23 7.73 10.00
CA ASN A 78 -6.01 6.65 9.04
C ASN A 78 -7.35 6.04 8.57
N SER A 79 -7.34 5.46 7.38
CA SER A 79 -8.48 4.68 6.89
C SER A 79 -8.32 3.21 7.30
N LEU A 80 -9.29 2.72 8.07
CA LEU A 80 -9.39 1.29 8.43
C LEU A 80 -9.50 0.41 7.19
N LEU A 81 -10.21 0.90 6.17
CA LEU A 81 -10.46 0.18 4.93
C LEU A 81 -9.13 -0.11 4.22
N ASP A 82 -8.25 0.87 4.10
CA ASP A 82 -6.99 0.76 3.35
C ASP A 82 -6.08 -0.27 4.02
N LYS A 83 -5.97 -0.21 5.35
CA LYS A 83 -5.18 -1.18 6.11
C LYS A 83 -5.75 -2.58 5.98
N CYS A 84 -7.07 -2.73 6.03
CA CYS A 84 -7.73 -4.04 5.81
C CYS A 84 -7.51 -4.58 4.39
N LEU A 85 -7.53 -3.72 3.38
CA LEU A 85 -7.31 -4.13 1.99
C LEU A 85 -5.84 -4.49 1.73
N LEU A 86 -4.88 -3.84 2.40
CA LEU A 86 -3.46 -4.16 2.23
C LEU A 86 -2.98 -5.31 3.13
N LEU A 87 -3.65 -5.59 4.25
CA LEU A 87 -3.26 -6.63 5.22
C LEU A 87 -3.08 -8.06 4.64
N PRO A 88 -3.85 -8.52 3.63
CA PRO A 88 -3.64 -9.83 3.04
C PRO A 88 -2.25 -10.02 2.42
N VAL A 89 -1.62 -8.93 1.95
CA VAL A 89 -0.28 -8.99 1.33
C VAL A 89 0.78 -9.48 2.31
N PRO A 90 1.05 -8.82 3.46
CA PRO A 90 2.05 -9.30 4.40
C PRO A 90 1.65 -10.64 5.04
N LEU A 91 0.35 -10.92 5.21
CA LEU A 91 -0.12 -12.21 5.72
C LEU A 91 0.19 -13.38 4.78
N ALA A 92 0.23 -13.13 3.47
CA ALA A 92 0.64 -14.13 2.47
C ALA A 92 2.17 -14.19 2.30
N LEU A 93 2.84 -13.04 2.31
CA LEU A 93 4.26 -12.94 2.02
C LEU A 93 5.14 -13.40 3.18
N ILE A 94 4.83 -13.07 4.43
CA ILE A 94 5.66 -13.48 5.57
C ILE A 94 5.79 -15.01 5.68
N PRO A 95 4.70 -15.81 5.63
CA PRO A 95 4.83 -17.26 5.65
C PRO A 95 5.59 -17.80 4.44
N LEU A 96 5.38 -17.20 3.25
CA LEU A 96 6.13 -17.57 2.04
C LEU A 96 7.63 -17.31 2.22
N ASP A 97 8.01 -16.15 2.73
CA ASP A 97 9.40 -15.76 2.95
C ASP A 97 10.08 -16.66 3.98
N ILE A 98 9.40 -16.97 5.09
CA ILE A 98 9.88 -17.93 6.09
C ILE A 98 10.09 -19.30 5.43
N TRP A 99 9.13 -19.79 4.65
CA TRP A 99 9.26 -21.06 3.95
C TRP A 99 10.45 -21.05 2.97
N VAL A 100 10.58 -20.02 2.14
CA VAL A 100 11.71 -19.84 1.21
C VAL A 100 13.05 -19.86 1.94
N LEU A 101 13.16 -19.17 3.09
CA LEU A 101 14.37 -19.16 3.90
C LEU A 101 14.69 -20.54 4.48
N THR A 102 13.68 -21.33 4.88
CA THR A 102 13.93 -22.70 5.38
C THR A 102 14.41 -23.67 4.30
N GLN A 103 13.98 -23.49 3.04
CA GLN A 103 14.43 -24.32 1.92
C GLN A 103 15.79 -23.88 1.36
N GLY A 104 16.22 -22.67 1.67
CA GLY A 104 17.35 -21.99 1.04
C GLY A 104 16.93 -21.33 -0.27
N ILE A 105 17.18 -20.02 -0.39
CA ILE A 105 16.72 -19.18 -1.53
C ILE A 105 17.14 -19.75 -2.88
N ASP A 106 18.36 -20.28 -2.99
CA ASP A 106 18.90 -20.82 -4.25
C ASP A 106 18.25 -22.15 -4.68
N ASN A 107 17.62 -22.87 -3.74
CA ASN A 107 16.96 -24.16 -3.99
C ASN A 107 15.49 -24.00 -4.40
N VAL A 108 14.93 -22.80 -4.30
CA VAL A 108 13.52 -22.53 -4.61
C VAL A 108 13.36 -22.24 -6.10
N GLU A 109 12.41 -22.94 -6.72
CA GLU A 109 12.13 -22.79 -8.14
C GLU A 109 11.74 -21.35 -8.53
N ASN A 110 12.17 -20.92 -9.72
CA ASN A 110 11.88 -19.59 -10.26
C ASN A 110 10.39 -19.28 -10.31
N VAL A 111 9.55 -20.31 -10.49
CA VAL A 111 8.09 -20.18 -10.55
C VAL A 111 7.52 -19.62 -9.25
N VAL A 112 8.08 -19.98 -8.10
CA VAL A 112 7.66 -19.49 -6.79
C VAL A 112 7.92 -18.00 -6.70
N PHE A 113 9.12 -17.54 -7.07
CA PHE A 113 9.43 -16.11 -7.07
C PHE A 113 8.65 -15.33 -8.14
N ARG A 114 8.38 -15.95 -9.29
CA ARG A 114 7.53 -15.34 -10.32
C ARG A 114 6.17 -14.99 -9.76
N PHE A 115 5.44 -15.97 -9.23
CA PHE A 115 4.12 -15.75 -8.66
C PHE A 115 4.16 -14.96 -7.35
N GLY A 116 5.15 -15.24 -6.49
CA GLY A 116 5.35 -14.61 -5.20
C GLY A 116 5.62 -13.10 -5.31
N ILE A 117 6.24 -12.63 -6.39
CA ILE A 117 6.43 -11.20 -6.65
C ILE A 117 5.25 -10.62 -7.43
N SER A 118 4.81 -11.30 -8.51
CA SER A 118 3.83 -10.71 -9.42
C SER A 118 2.43 -10.58 -8.82
N ILE A 119 1.97 -11.59 -8.08
CA ILE A 119 0.60 -11.61 -7.54
C ILE A 119 0.41 -10.48 -6.51
N PRO A 120 1.31 -10.28 -5.53
CA PRO A 120 1.19 -9.14 -4.62
C PRO A 120 1.24 -7.79 -5.32
N LEU A 121 2.10 -7.60 -6.32
CA LEU A 121 2.14 -6.34 -7.07
C LEU A 121 0.82 -6.04 -7.79
N ILE A 122 0.26 -7.05 -8.45
CA ILE A 122 -1.04 -6.93 -9.12
C ILE A 122 -2.15 -6.67 -8.09
N TYR A 123 -2.11 -7.34 -6.94
CA TYR A 123 -3.08 -7.13 -5.88
C TYR A 123 -3.01 -5.70 -5.30
N ILE A 124 -1.81 -5.24 -4.92
CA ILE A 124 -1.60 -3.86 -4.43
C ILE A 124 -2.06 -2.85 -5.49
N SER A 125 -1.79 -3.12 -6.77
CA SER A 125 -2.26 -2.27 -7.86
C SER A 125 -3.79 -2.13 -7.87
N VAL A 126 -4.51 -3.25 -7.79
CA VAL A 126 -5.98 -3.23 -7.75
C VAL A 126 -6.48 -2.48 -6.52
N VAL A 127 -5.85 -2.68 -5.37
CA VAL A 127 -6.17 -1.96 -4.13
C VAL A 127 -5.95 -0.46 -4.30
N TYR A 128 -4.79 -0.02 -4.81
CA TYR A 128 -4.49 1.40 -5.01
C TYR A 128 -5.41 2.07 -6.03
N LEU A 129 -5.75 1.38 -7.12
CA LEU A 129 -6.72 1.91 -8.09
C LEU A 129 -8.12 2.02 -7.48
N PHE A 130 -8.51 1.06 -6.65
CA PHE A 130 -9.76 1.13 -5.89
C PHE A 130 -9.74 2.28 -4.88
N GLU A 131 -8.70 2.40 -4.07
CA GLU A 131 -8.51 3.47 -3.07
C GLU A 131 -8.48 4.84 -3.73
N CYS A 132 -7.85 5.00 -4.89
CA CYS A 132 -7.87 6.23 -5.68
C CYS A 132 -9.31 6.66 -6.01
N VAL A 133 -10.13 5.74 -6.53
CA VAL A 133 -11.53 6.03 -6.86
C VAL A 133 -12.34 6.29 -5.60
N PHE A 134 -12.14 5.48 -4.56
CA PHE A 134 -12.87 5.58 -3.30
C PHE A 134 -12.58 6.90 -2.58
N HIS A 135 -11.31 7.27 -2.41
CA HIS A 135 -10.91 8.48 -1.69
C HIS A 135 -11.14 9.77 -2.43
N TYR A 136 -11.31 9.71 -3.75
CA TYR A 136 -11.85 10.84 -4.51
C TYR A 136 -13.25 11.25 -4.02
N PHE A 137 -14.08 10.28 -3.61
CA PHE A 137 -15.43 10.52 -3.08
C PHE A 137 -15.49 10.54 -1.55
N LYS A 138 -14.58 9.84 -0.86
CA LYS A 138 -14.50 9.74 0.60
C LYS A 138 -13.04 9.95 1.07
N PRO A 139 -12.60 11.21 1.20
CA PRO A 139 -11.24 11.55 1.59
C PRO A 139 -10.81 10.89 2.90
N ILE A 140 -9.52 10.62 3.02
CA ILE A 140 -8.93 10.12 4.26
C ILE A 140 -9.03 11.25 5.32
N PRO A 141 -9.38 10.91 6.57
CA PRO A 141 -9.51 11.89 7.65
C PRO A 141 -8.31 12.84 7.81
N LEU A 142 -7.08 12.34 7.65
CA LEU A 142 -5.86 13.13 7.77
C LEU A 142 -5.81 14.33 6.80
N LEU A 143 -6.26 14.14 5.56
CA LEU A 143 -6.26 15.20 4.54
C LEU A 143 -7.27 16.32 4.85
N LEU A 144 -8.20 16.07 5.77
CA LEU A 144 -9.18 17.06 6.22
C LEU A 144 -8.67 17.87 7.41
N GLU A 145 -7.89 17.24 8.31
CA GLU A 145 -7.32 17.86 9.51
C GLU A 145 -6.13 18.79 9.20
N GLU A 146 -5.29 18.47 8.21
CA GLU A 146 -4.13 19.31 7.82
C GLU A 146 -4.54 20.75 7.44
N ASP A 147 -5.70 20.92 6.78
CA ASP A 147 -6.21 22.22 6.34
C ASP A 147 -6.89 23.02 7.47
N GLU A 148 -7.23 22.37 8.60
CA GLU A 148 -7.74 23.04 9.80
C GLU A 148 -6.59 23.54 10.69
N GLU A 149 -5.52 22.74 10.85
CA GLU A 149 -4.33 23.16 11.59
C GLU A 149 -3.55 24.28 10.88
N GLU A 150 -3.44 24.26 9.55
CA GLU A 150 -2.77 25.34 8.81
C GLU A 150 -3.52 26.67 8.92
N LYS A 151 -4.86 26.64 8.95
CA LYS A 151 -5.68 27.86 9.17
C LYS A 151 -5.52 28.38 10.59
N ALA A 152 -5.57 27.52 11.60
CA ALA A 152 -5.38 27.92 12.99
C ALA A 152 -4.00 28.57 13.23
N LYS A 153 -2.93 28.03 12.63
CA LYS A 153 -1.57 28.60 12.73
C LYS A 153 -1.38 29.91 11.95
N THR A 154 -2.24 30.18 10.98
CA THR A 154 -2.20 31.43 10.19
C THR A 154 -3.03 32.54 10.83
N GLU A 155 -4.08 32.19 11.59
CA GLU A 155 -4.91 33.15 12.34
C GLU A 155 -4.30 33.58 13.70
N GLU A 156 -3.35 32.80 14.25
CA GLU A 156 -2.58 33.16 15.45
C GLU A 156 -1.35 34.08 15.19
N LYS A 157 -1.12 34.48 13.93
CA LYS A 157 -0.04 35.40 13.53
C LYS A 157 -0.56 36.78 13.15
#